data_AF-A0A3L7QAD9-F1
#
_entry.id   AF-A0A3L7QAD9-F1
#
_cell.length_a   1.000
_cell.length_b   1.000
_cell.length_c   1.000
_cell.angle_alpha   90.00
_cell.angle_beta   90.00
_cell.angle_gamma   90.00
#
_symmetry.space_group_name_H-M   'P 1'
#
loop_
_entity.id
_entity.type
_entity.pdbx_description
1 polymer ?
#
loop_
_entity_poly.entity_id
_entity_poly.type
_entity_poly.pdbx_seq_one_letter_code
_entity_poly.pdbx_strand_id
1 'polypeptide(L)'
;MSINKPTKKWSTNDIDKMLALLPIMEAEGFKAASWPKREPVEVNGELIQHVPYPEYHSVVDQFREFCYETSCFMEPYEVLPEDPAGTEPDTSLFNLLQNASDMSHATVDQIRRYFILCTRAERFCDGAIEGAIETGLIPAALCQLRRLRESM
;
A
#
# COMPACT_ATOMS: atom_id res chain seq x y z
N MET A 1 -12.22 8.95 -11.68
CA MET A 1 -11.07 9.40 -10.86
C MET A 1 -11.41 10.79 -10.35
N SER A 2 -11.47 10.99 -9.03
CA SER A 2 -11.98 12.25 -8.46
C SER A 2 -10.95 13.37 -8.65
N ILE A 3 -11.28 14.33 -9.49
CA ILE A 3 -10.51 15.52 -9.90
C ILE A 3 -10.19 16.47 -8.72
N ASN A 4 -10.72 16.19 -7.52
CA ASN A 4 -10.66 17.09 -6.36
C ASN A 4 -9.87 16.55 -5.16
N LYS A 5 -9.08 15.48 -5.29
CA LYS A 5 -8.23 15.02 -4.17
C LYS A 5 -6.97 15.89 -4.16
N PRO A 6 -6.79 16.78 -3.17
CA PRO A 6 -5.67 17.70 -3.20
C PRO A 6 -4.36 16.92 -3.06
N THR A 7 -3.41 17.15 -3.95
CA THR A 7 -1.97 16.88 -3.77
C THR A 7 -1.38 17.78 -2.68
N LYS A 8 -2.02 17.79 -1.51
CA LYS A 8 -1.60 18.56 -0.33
C LYS A 8 -0.55 17.79 0.44
N LYS A 9 0.26 18.51 1.22
CA LYS A 9 1.11 17.96 2.27
C LYS A 9 0.32 16.94 3.10
N TRP A 10 0.90 15.76 3.34
CA TRP A 10 0.28 14.76 4.19
C TRP A 10 0.14 15.31 5.61
N SER A 11 -1.10 15.40 6.11
CA SER A 11 -1.35 15.97 7.42
C SER A 11 -0.82 15.06 8.53
N THR A 12 -0.27 15.66 9.58
CA THR A 12 0.24 14.92 10.74
C THR A 12 -0.83 14.02 11.37
N ASN A 13 -2.07 14.49 11.45
CA ASN A 13 -3.19 13.69 11.97
C ASN A 13 -3.49 12.45 11.12
N ASP A 14 -3.38 12.53 9.79
CA ASP A 14 -3.57 11.34 8.94
C ASP A 14 -2.34 10.44 8.94
N ILE A 15 -1.13 10.97 9.12
CA ILE A 15 0.07 10.18 9.39
C ILE A 15 -0.11 9.38 10.69
N ASP A 16 -0.58 10.02 11.75
CA ASP A 16 -0.78 9.38 13.06
C ASP A 16 -1.81 8.24 12.97
N LYS A 17 -2.88 8.40 12.17
CA LYS A 17 -3.84 7.32 11.87
C LYS A 17 -3.23 6.17 11.08
N MET A 18 -2.40 6.47 10.07
CA MET A 18 -1.70 5.45 9.28
C MET A 18 -0.73 4.65 10.17
N LEU A 19 0.02 5.34 11.05
CA LEU A 19 0.95 4.73 11.99
C LEU A 19 0.24 3.86 13.05
N ALA A 20 -1.02 4.14 13.38
CA ALA A 20 -1.80 3.31 14.29
C ALA A 20 -2.07 1.89 13.73
N LEU A 21 -1.90 1.67 12.43
CA LEU A 21 -2.02 0.33 11.82
C LEU A 21 -0.78 -0.55 12.07
N LEU A 22 0.39 0.06 12.30
CA LEU A 22 1.67 -0.65 12.42
C LEU A 22 1.65 -1.74 13.52
N PRO A 23 1.20 -1.48 14.76
CA PRO A 23 1.19 -2.51 15.81
C PRO A 23 0.31 -3.72 15.49
N ILE A 24 -0.72 -3.54 14.65
CA ILE A 24 -1.61 -4.64 14.23
C ILE A 24 -0.87 -5.51 13.21
N MET A 25 -0.17 -4.90 12.26
CA MET A 25 0.60 -5.60 11.23
C MET A 25 1.82 -6.34 11.80
N GLU A 26 2.41 -5.83 12.88
CA GLU A 26 3.55 -6.45 13.57
C GLU A 26 3.15 -7.50 14.63
N ALA A 27 1.85 -7.68 14.87
CA ALA A 27 1.39 -8.63 15.88
C ALA A 27 1.81 -10.07 15.54
N GLU A 28 2.19 -10.84 16.56
CA GLU A 28 2.57 -12.24 16.37
C GLU A 28 1.42 -13.04 15.74
N GLY A 29 1.71 -13.77 14.66
CA GLY A 29 0.71 -14.56 13.94
C GLY A 29 -0.25 -13.74 13.07
N PHE A 30 0.00 -12.44 12.88
CA PHE A 30 -0.76 -11.62 11.95
C PHE A 30 -0.72 -12.22 10.53
N LYS A 31 -1.88 -12.22 9.86
CA LYS A 31 -2.04 -12.61 8.45
C LYS A 31 -2.79 -11.51 7.73
N ALA A 32 -2.19 -10.97 6.67
CA ALA A 32 -2.78 -9.90 5.89
C ALA A 32 -3.99 -10.38 5.08
N ALA A 33 -3.96 -11.62 4.59
CA ALA A 33 -5.09 -12.23 3.92
C ALA A 33 -5.21 -13.73 4.22
N SER A 34 -6.33 -14.31 3.79
CA SER A 34 -6.53 -15.74 3.69
C SER A 34 -7.03 -16.09 2.29
N TRP A 35 -6.62 -17.24 1.78
CA TRP A 35 -6.94 -17.70 0.42
C TRP A 35 -7.80 -18.96 0.49
N PRO A 36 -9.10 -18.83 0.78
CA PRO A 36 -9.96 -20.00 0.90
C PRO A 36 -10.10 -20.68 -0.47
N LYS A 37 -10.05 -22.02 -0.45
CA LYS A 37 -10.36 -22.82 -1.62
C LYS A 37 -11.86 -22.68 -1.91
N ARG A 38 -12.21 -22.25 -3.12
CA ARG A 38 -13.58 -22.13 -3.57
C ARG A 38 -13.89 -23.26 -4.53
N GLU A 39 -14.93 -24.02 -4.22
CA GLU A 39 -15.39 -25.10 -5.08
C GLU A 39 -16.11 -24.53 -6.30
N PRO A 40 -16.11 -25.23 -7.44
CA PRO A 40 -16.82 -24.80 -8.64
C PRO A 40 -18.33 -24.74 -8.40
N VAL A 41 -19.03 -23.83 -9.06
CA VAL A 41 -20.47 -23.64 -8.90
C VAL A 41 -21.17 -23.86 -10.24
N GLU A 42 -22.27 -24.62 -10.23
CA GLU A 42 -23.10 -24.79 -11.42
C GLU A 42 -24.09 -23.63 -11.56
N VAL A 43 -24.08 -22.95 -12.71
CA VAL A 43 -24.98 -21.85 -13.03
C VAL A 43 -25.54 -22.08 -14.43
N ASN A 44 -26.87 -22.21 -14.55
CA ASN A 44 -27.56 -22.49 -15.82
C ASN A 44 -27.05 -23.76 -16.55
N GLY A 45 -26.61 -24.78 -15.81
CA GLY A 45 -26.08 -26.03 -16.39
C GLY A 45 -24.61 -25.97 -16.80
N GLU A 46 -23.92 -24.84 -16.59
CA GLU A 46 -22.49 -24.70 -16.82
C GLU A 46 -21.71 -24.71 -15.51
N LEU A 47 -20.60 -25.46 -15.47
CA LEU A 47 -19.71 -25.50 -14.31
C LEU A 47 -18.76 -24.29 -14.35
N ILE A 48 -18.96 -23.34 -13.43
CA ILE A 48 -18.12 -22.15 -13.30
C ILE A 48 -17.01 -22.41 -12.29
N GLN A 49 -15.76 -22.25 -12.74
CA GLN A 49 -14.58 -22.26 -11.90
C GLN A 49 -14.30 -20.86 -11.35
N HIS A 50 -14.02 -20.76 -10.05
CA HIS A 50 -13.60 -19.50 -9.45
C HIS A 50 -12.09 -19.31 -9.61
N VAL A 51 -11.68 -18.15 -10.10
CA VAL A 51 -10.30 -17.69 -9.93
C VAL A 51 -10.07 -17.46 -8.43
N PRO A 52 -8.95 -17.92 -7.84
CA PRO A 52 -8.65 -17.65 -6.43
C PRO A 52 -8.58 -16.14 -6.16
N TYR A 53 -9.17 -15.71 -5.05
CA TYR A 53 -9.08 -14.34 -4.55
C TYR A 53 -8.95 -14.32 -3.02
N PRO A 54 -8.24 -13.35 -2.45
CA PRO A 54 -8.01 -13.27 -1.02
C PRO A 54 -9.24 -12.76 -0.28
N GLU A 55 -9.37 -13.17 0.98
CA GLU A 55 -10.17 -12.50 2.00
C GLU A 55 -9.21 -11.73 2.90
N TYR A 56 -9.23 -10.41 2.79
CA TYR A 56 -8.30 -9.52 3.49
C TYR A 56 -8.67 -9.33 4.97
N HIS A 57 -7.63 -9.21 5.79
CA HIS A 57 -7.77 -8.71 7.15
C HIS A 57 -8.24 -7.24 7.11
N SER A 58 -9.12 -6.84 8.04
CA SER A 58 -9.72 -5.49 8.05
C SER A 58 -8.70 -4.34 8.11
N VAL A 59 -7.49 -4.60 8.60
CA VAL A 59 -6.40 -3.62 8.62
C VAL A 59 -5.90 -3.27 7.21
N VAL A 60 -5.95 -4.23 6.29
CA VAL A 60 -5.59 -4.01 4.88
C VAL A 60 -6.64 -3.13 4.21
N ASP A 61 -7.92 -3.36 4.50
CA ASP A 61 -8.99 -2.49 3.99
C ASP A 61 -8.88 -1.06 4.55
N GLN A 62 -8.59 -0.91 5.85
CA GLN A 62 -8.32 0.41 6.46
C GLN A 62 -7.10 1.10 5.83
N PHE A 63 -6.02 0.36 5.57
CA PHE A 63 -4.84 0.89 4.88
C PHE A 63 -5.20 1.42 3.48
N ARG A 64 -5.96 0.63 2.69
CA ARG A 64 -6.41 1.02 1.34
C ARG A 64 -7.33 2.23 1.37
N GLU A 65 -8.27 2.26 2.32
CA GLU A 65 -9.18 3.39 2.52
C GLU A 65 -8.39 4.65 2.87
N PHE A 66 -7.43 4.57 3.79
CA PHE A 66 -6.60 5.72 4.14
C PHE A 66 -5.78 6.24 2.97
N CYS A 67 -5.23 5.35 2.14
CA CYS A 67 -4.48 5.74 0.95
C CYS A 67 -5.30 6.62 0.01
N TYR A 68 -6.61 6.37 -0.13
CA TYR A 68 -7.45 7.14 -1.05
C TYR A 68 -8.25 8.26 -0.39
N GLU A 69 -8.77 8.06 0.82
CA GLU A 69 -9.80 8.93 1.40
C GLU A 69 -9.23 9.98 2.37
N THR A 70 -7.90 10.08 2.48
CA THR A 70 -7.23 11.04 3.37
C THR A 70 -6.24 11.93 2.63
N SER A 71 -5.52 12.78 3.38
CA SER A 71 -4.37 13.52 2.85
C SER A 71 -3.17 12.65 2.47
N CYS A 72 -3.26 11.32 2.57
CA CYS A 72 -2.28 10.38 2.02
C CYS A 72 -2.33 10.31 0.48
N PHE A 73 -3.46 10.60 -0.17
CA PHE A 73 -3.55 10.45 -1.62
C PHE A 73 -2.63 11.43 -2.36
N MET A 74 -1.84 10.94 -3.31
CA MET A 74 -1.06 11.74 -4.27
C MET A 74 -1.06 11.06 -5.65
N GLU A 75 -0.70 11.80 -6.70
CA GLU A 75 -0.56 11.17 -8.02
C GLU A 75 0.66 10.25 -8.04
N PRO A 76 0.47 8.94 -8.28
CA PRO A 76 1.48 7.94 -7.97
C PRO A 76 2.54 7.77 -9.07
N TYR A 77 2.29 8.34 -10.25
CA TYR A 77 3.19 8.23 -11.40
C TYR A 77 3.98 9.52 -11.66
N GLU A 78 3.86 10.52 -10.78
CA GLU A 78 4.67 11.73 -10.85
C GLU A 78 6.05 11.48 -10.23
N VAL A 79 7.08 12.01 -10.87
CA VAL A 79 8.46 12.01 -10.36
C VAL A 79 8.56 13.03 -9.24
N LEU A 80 9.15 12.63 -8.11
CA LEU A 80 9.36 13.49 -6.95
C LEU A 80 10.73 14.17 -7.02
N PRO A 81 10.87 15.38 -6.44
CA PRO A 81 12.16 16.09 -6.40
C PRO A 81 13.31 15.28 -5.79
N GLU A 82 12.99 14.40 -4.83
CA GLU A 82 13.92 13.51 -4.15
C GLU A 82 14.25 12.21 -4.90
N ASP A 83 13.65 11.97 -6.07
CA ASP A 83 13.94 10.76 -6.85
C ASP A 83 15.32 10.81 -7.51
N PRO A 84 15.92 9.64 -7.80
CA PRO A 84 17.16 9.57 -8.56
C PRO A 84 17.07 10.32 -9.89
N ALA A 85 18.17 10.97 -10.29
CA ALA A 85 18.24 11.65 -11.58
C ALA A 85 18.00 10.66 -12.74
N GLY A 86 17.20 11.07 -13.72
CA GLY A 86 16.80 10.22 -14.85
C GLY A 86 15.62 9.29 -14.58
N THR A 87 14.93 9.47 -13.44
CA THR A 87 13.66 8.81 -13.18
C THR A 87 12.57 9.35 -14.12
N GLU A 88 11.83 8.46 -14.76
CA GLU A 88 10.74 8.78 -15.68
C GLU A 88 9.36 8.58 -15.01
N PRO A 89 8.33 9.35 -15.41
CA PRO A 89 6.98 9.25 -14.83
C PRO A 89 6.22 8.04 -15.37
N ASP A 90 6.37 6.87 -14.75
CA ASP A 90 5.62 5.66 -15.11
C ASP A 90 5.44 4.66 -13.94
N THR A 91 5.00 3.44 -14.26
CA THR A 91 4.78 2.36 -13.28
C THR A 91 6.07 1.82 -12.64
N SER A 92 7.23 2.06 -13.25
CA SER A 92 8.54 1.64 -12.73
C SER A 92 8.92 2.38 -11.45
N LEU A 93 8.25 3.49 -11.13
CA LEU A 93 8.39 4.18 -9.84
C LEU A 93 8.13 3.26 -8.63
N PHE A 94 7.37 2.18 -8.82
CA PHE A 94 7.18 1.15 -7.81
C PHE A 94 8.49 0.43 -7.43
N ASN A 95 9.46 0.39 -8.34
CA ASN A 95 10.73 -0.28 -8.19
C ASN A 95 11.81 0.60 -7.55
N LEU A 96 11.49 1.83 -7.11
CA LEU A 96 12.47 2.70 -6.45
C LEU A 96 12.76 2.30 -5.00
N LEU A 97 11.79 1.66 -4.32
CA LEU A 97 11.90 1.20 -2.94
C LEU A 97 11.65 -0.30 -2.90
N GLN A 98 12.69 -1.11 -3.10
CA GLN A 98 12.56 -2.56 -3.28
C GLN A 98 12.85 -3.36 -2.02
N ASN A 99 13.54 -2.77 -1.06
CA ASN A 99 13.97 -3.44 0.17
C ASN A 99 13.91 -2.49 1.38
N ALA A 100 14.06 -3.07 2.58
CA ALA A 100 14.02 -2.31 3.83
C ALA A 100 15.14 -1.26 3.95
N SER A 101 16.30 -1.47 3.30
CA SER A 101 17.39 -0.48 3.28
C SER A 101 16.98 0.75 2.49
N ASP A 102 16.42 0.59 1.30
CA ASP A 102 15.89 1.71 0.50
C ASP A 102 14.85 2.48 1.32
N MET A 103 13.94 1.74 1.96
CA MET A 103 12.85 2.29 2.76
C MET A 103 13.34 3.09 3.97
N SER A 104 14.46 2.70 4.59
CA SER A 104 15.04 3.41 5.75
C SER A 104 15.56 4.82 5.43
N HIS A 105 15.78 5.11 4.14
CA HIS A 105 16.21 6.41 3.66
C HIS A 105 15.10 7.16 2.91
N ALA A 106 13.94 6.54 2.71
CA ALA A 106 12.83 7.14 1.99
C ALA A 106 12.30 8.40 2.68
N THR A 107 11.87 9.37 1.87
CA THR A 107 11.16 10.57 2.32
C THR A 107 9.69 10.28 2.64
N VAL A 108 9.00 11.24 3.27
CA VAL A 108 7.56 11.15 3.53
C VAL A 108 6.77 10.97 2.23
N ASP A 109 7.11 11.73 1.18
CA ASP A 109 6.37 11.67 -0.09
C ASP A 109 6.72 10.40 -0.90
N GLN A 110 7.94 9.87 -0.80
CA GLN A 110 8.28 8.58 -1.38
C GLN A 110 7.52 7.42 -0.71
N ILE A 111 7.42 7.42 0.62
CA ILE A 111 6.63 6.44 1.38
C ILE A 111 5.15 6.55 1.02
N ARG A 112 4.63 7.78 0.98
CA ARG A 112 3.26 8.07 0.58
C ARG A 112 2.96 7.53 -0.81
N ARG A 113 3.82 7.82 -1.79
CA ARG A 113 3.70 7.31 -3.16
C ARG A 113 3.73 5.79 -3.20
N TYR A 114 4.64 5.16 -2.46
CA TYR A 114 4.73 3.71 -2.36
C TYR A 114 3.41 3.08 -1.89
N PHE A 115 2.79 3.63 -0.83
CA PHE A 115 1.48 3.15 -0.35
C PHE A 115 0.36 3.26 -1.39
N ILE A 116 0.32 4.36 -2.17
CA ILE A 116 -0.65 4.50 -3.26
C ILE A 116 -0.37 3.47 -4.36
N LEU A 117 0.89 3.25 -4.73
CA LEU A 117 1.25 2.27 -5.74
C LEU A 117 0.92 0.84 -5.31
N CYS A 118 1.18 0.45 -4.06
CA CYS A 118 0.73 -0.84 -3.50
C CYS A 118 -0.79 -1.01 -3.64
N THR A 119 -1.53 0.03 -3.26
CA THR A 119 -3.00 0.01 -3.34
C THR A 119 -3.51 -0.07 -4.79
N ARG A 120 -2.77 0.50 -5.75
CA ARG A 120 -3.09 0.39 -7.18
C ARG A 120 -2.71 -0.95 -7.78
N ALA A 121 -1.59 -1.55 -7.36
CA ALA A 121 -1.16 -2.87 -7.79
C ALA A 121 -2.23 -3.93 -7.49
N GLU A 122 -2.96 -3.76 -6.38
CA GLU A 122 -4.12 -4.57 -5.99
C GLU A 122 -5.27 -4.58 -7.02
N ARG A 123 -5.33 -3.61 -7.95
CA ARG A 123 -6.31 -3.62 -9.04
C ARG A 123 -5.92 -4.53 -10.21
N PHE A 124 -4.65 -4.93 -10.25
CA PHE A 124 -4.06 -5.70 -11.35
C PHE A 124 -3.67 -7.11 -10.91
N CYS A 125 -3.27 -7.28 -9.65
CA CYS A 125 -2.86 -8.55 -9.08
C CYS A 125 -3.32 -8.61 -7.63
N ASP A 126 -4.25 -9.51 -7.33
CA ASP A 126 -4.65 -9.79 -5.96
C ASP A 126 -3.44 -10.30 -5.15
N GLY A 127 -3.32 -9.85 -3.91
CA GLY A 127 -2.24 -10.24 -3.00
C GLY A 127 -1.02 -9.32 -3.02
N ALA A 128 -1.04 -8.24 -3.80
CA ALA A 128 0.08 -7.30 -3.88
C ALA A 128 0.36 -6.65 -2.51
N ILE A 129 -0.69 -6.22 -1.80
CA ILE A 129 -0.52 -5.63 -0.46
C ILE A 129 -0.11 -6.68 0.57
N GLU A 130 -0.69 -7.89 0.51
CA GLU A 130 -0.27 -9.00 1.37
C GLU A 130 1.23 -9.28 1.21
N GLY A 131 1.70 -9.45 -0.03
CA GLY A 131 3.12 -9.68 -0.30
C GLY A 131 4.01 -8.55 0.20
N ALA A 132 3.59 -7.29 0.07
CA ALA A 132 4.34 -6.15 0.60
C ALA A 132 4.38 -6.09 2.14
N ILE A 133 3.37 -6.64 2.83
CA ILE A 133 3.38 -6.79 4.28
C ILE A 133 4.29 -7.96 4.68
N GLU A 134 4.14 -9.12 4.04
CA GLU A 134 4.91 -10.34 4.35
C GLU A 134 6.41 -10.19 4.09
N THR A 135 6.78 -9.46 3.04
CA THR A 135 8.18 -9.11 2.74
C THR A 135 8.74 -8.02 3.67
N GLY A 136 7.89 -7.43 4.52
CA GLY A 136 8.29 -6.41 5.49
C GLY A 136 8.43 -5.00 4.92
N LEU A 137 8.09 -4.76 3.65
CA LEU A 137 8.23 -3.44 3.03
C LEU A 137 7.25 -2.41 3.58
N ILE A 138 5.96 -2.77 3.72
CA ILE A 138 4.97 -1.88 4.36
C ILE A 138 5.34 -1.62 5.84
N PRO A 139 5.69 -2.63 6.65
CA PRO A 139 6.22 -2.41 8.00
C PRO A 139 7.46 -1.50 8.04
N ALA A 140 8.43 -1.70 7.15
CA ALA A 140 9.61 -0.84 7.06
C ALA A 140 9.24 0.61 6.71
N ALA A 141 8.28 0.80 5.81
CA ALA A 141 7.79 2.12 5.42
C ALA A 141 7.11 2.84 6.58
N LEU A 142 6.26 2.13 7.33
CA LEU A 142 5.61 2.67 8.53
C LEU A 142 6.62 2.97 9.64
N CYS A 143 7.65 2.14 9.82
CA CYS A 143 8.73 2.40 10.76
C CYS A 143 9.52 3.66 10.39
N GLN A 144 9.87 3.85 9.12
CA GLN A 144 10.53 5.06 8.66
C GLN A 144 9.61 6.28 8.81
N LEU A 145 8.34 6.15 8.45
CA LEU A 145 7.35 7.21 8.60
C LEU A 145 7.22 7.65 10.06
N ARG A 146 7.25 6.72 11.02
CA ARG A 146 7.27 7.02 12.46
C ARG A 146 8.47 7.88 12.84
N ARG A 147 9.68 7.53 12.36
CA ARG A 147 10.90 8.33 12.60
C ARG A 147 10.81 9.73 12.01
N LEU A 148 10.29 9.85 10.78
CA LEU A 148 10.11 11.14 10.12
C LEU A 148 9.08 12.00 10.84
N ARG A 149 8.00 11.39 11.33
CA ARG A 149 6.92 12.05 12.05
C ARG A 149 7.36 12.71 13.36
N GLU A 150 8.34 12.13 14.06
CA GLU A 150 8.95 12.72 15.27
C GLU A 150 9.70 14.03 14.98
N SER A 151 10.08 14.26 13.73
CA SER A 151 10.81 15.46 13.28
C SER A 151 9.93 16.51 12.58
N MET A 152 8.61 16.30 12.51
CA MET A 152 7.63 17.17 11.85
C MET A 152 6.84 18.04 12.83
#